data_AF-A0A142CW44-F1
#
_entry.id   AF-A0A142CW44-F1
#
_cell.length_a   1.000
_cell.length_b   1.000
_cell.length_c   1.000
_cell.angle_alpha   90.00
_cell.angle_beta   90.00
_cell.angle_gamma   90.00
#
_symmetry.space_group_name_H-M   'P 1'
#
loop_
_entity.id
_entity.type
_entity.pdbx_description
1 polymer ?
#
loop_
_entity_poly.entity_id
_entity_poly.type
_entity_poly.pdbx_seq_one_letter_code
_entity_poly.pdbx_strand_id
1 'polypeptide(L)'
;MATLAREAMDWNIFTILLLNKDVVSERLSAWVSSISDTIITFRSSLEEGVLEERMVILRTPSPSFEPTAYNFKLSTEDGSTHHMDFKKVE
;
A
#
# COMPACT_ATOMS: atom_id res chain seq x y z
N MET A 1 16.95 -25.58 16.22
CA MET A 1 15.94 -25.25 15.19
C MET A 1 14.52 -25.28 15.73
N ALA A 2 14.07 -26.34 16.43
CA ALA A 2 12.70 -26.41 16.94
C ALA A 2 12.34 -25.39 18.04
N THR A 3 13.30 -24.97 18.88
CA THR A 3 13.05 -24.04 20.00
C THR A 3 12.82 -22.60 19.54
N LEU A 4 13.63 -22.11 18.59
CA LEU A 4 13.51 -20.75 18.03
C LEU A 4 12.21 -20.57 17.22
N ALA A 5 11.81 -21.60 16.47
CA ALA A 5 10.54 -21.58 15.74
C ALA A 5 9.33 -21.52 16.67
N ARG A 6 9.41 -22.15 17.86
CA ARG A 6 8.35 -22.14 18.87
C ARG A 6 8.28 -20.82 19.63
N GLU A 7 9.41 -20.19 19.93
CA GLU A 7 9.45 -18.86 20.56
C GLU A 7 8.98 -17.75 19.60
N ALA A 8 9.24 -17.91 18.29
CA ALA A 8 8.75 -16.97 17.27
C ALA A 8 7.23 -17.06 17.03
N MET A 9 6.57 -18.18 17.39
CA MET A 9 5.11 -18.33 17.23
C MET A 9 4.30 -17.45 18.18
N ASP A 10 4.89 -16.99 19.28
CA ASP A 10 4.23 -16.06 20.22
C ASP A 10 4.40 -14.58 19.81
N TRP A 11 5.15 -14.29 18.74
CA TRP A 11 5.36 -12.91 18.29
C TRP A 11 4.34 -12.53 17.23
N ASN A 12 3.65 -11.41 17.47
CA ASN A 12 2.84 -10.77 16.44
C ASN A 12 3.75 -9.97 15.50
N ILE A 13 4.30 -10.64 14.49
CA ILE A 13 5.21 -10.05 13.51
C ILE A 13 4.40 -9.55 12.30
N PHE A 14 4.47 -8.25 12.04
CA PHE A 14 3.94 -7.65 10.81
C PHE A 14 5.07 -7.50 9.79
N THR A 15 4.90 -8.08 8.60
CA THR A 15 5.85 -7.93 7.49
C THR A 15 5.30 -6.97 6.46
N ILE A 16 6.11 -5.97 6.07
CA ILE A 16 5.78 -5.01 5.00
C ILE A 16 6.78 -5.22 3.86
N LEU A 17 6.26 -5.51 2.66
CA LEU A 17 7.05 -5.63 1.45
C LEU A 17 6.73 -4.47 0.52
N LEU A 18 7.74 -3.65 0.22
CA LEU A 18 7.64 -2.56 -0.73
C LEU A 18 8.04 -3.05 -2.12
N LEU A 19 7.15 -2.89 -3.09
CA LEU A 19 7.35 -3.37 -4.45
C LEU A 19 7.11 -2.25 -5.46
N ASN A 20 8.14 -1.87 -6.20
CA ASN A 20 7.99 -0.96 -7.33
C ASN A 20 7.50 -1.77 -8.55
N LYS A 21 6.20 -1.65 -8.85
CA LYS A 21 5.53 -2.38 -9.93
C LYS A 21 6.03 -2.03 -11.33
N ASP A 22 6.69 -0.88 -11.51
CA ASP A 22 7.17 -0.43 -12.83
C ASP A 22 8.44 -1.16 -13.26
N VAL A 23 9.18 -1.75 -12.32
CA VAL A 23 10.48 -2.39 -12.57
C VAL A 23 10.47 -3.90 -12.33
N VAL A 24 9.43 -4.44 -11.69
CA VAL A 24 9.33 -5.87 -11.41
C VAL A 24 8.41 -6.58 -12.39
N SER A 25 8.68 -7.87 -12.63
CA SER A 25 7.82 -8.68 -13.49
C SER A 25 6.40 -8.83 -12.93
N GLU A 26 5.42 -8.98 -13.83
CA GLU A 26 4.04 -9.31 -13.46
C GLU A 26 3.96 -10.63 -12.69
N ARG A 27 4.80 -11.61 -13.04
CA ARG A 27 4.88 -12.90 -12.33
C ARG A 27 5.26 -12.74 -10.86
N LEU A 28 6.28 -11.92 -10.56
CA LEU A 28 6.67 -11.64 -9.18
C LEU A 28 5.58 -10.88 -8.44
N SER A 29 4.98 -9.87 -9.09
CA SER A 29 3.87 -9.09 -8.51
C SER A 29 2.67 -9.98 -8.15
N ALA A 30 2.29 -10.90 -9.04
CA ALA A 30 1.22 -11.85 -8.82
C ALA A 30 1.55 -12.83 -7.68
N TRP A 31 2.78 -13.34 -7.64
CA TRP A 31 3.24 -14.23 -6.57
C TRP A 31 3.22 -13.54 -5.21
N VAL A 32 3.80 -12.35 -5.07
CA VAL A 32 3.77 -11.55 -3.84
C VAL A 32 2.33 -11.26 -3.40
N SER A 33 1.48 -10.86 -4.35
CA SER A 33 0.05 -10.59 -4.07
C SER A 33 -0.69 -11.85 -3.61
N SER A 34 -0.28 -13.03 -4.05
CA SER A 34 -0.92 -14.29 -3.64
C SER A 34 -0.64 -14.69 -2.20
N ILE A 35 0.51 -14.30 -1.65
CA ILE A 35 0.95 -14.64 -0.28
C ILE A 35 0.67 -13.52 0.74
N SER A 36 0.15 -12.37 0.29
CA SER A 36 -0.07 -11.20 1.13
C SER A 36 -1.50 -11.15 1.67
N ASP A 37 -1.65 -11.00 2.99
CA ASP A 37 -2.96 -10.82 3.65
C ASP A 37 -3.58 -9.45 3.34
N THR A 38 -2.73 -8.43 3.17
CA THR A 38 -3.12 -7.07 2.83
C THR A 38 -2.40 -6.60 1.58
N ILE A 39 -3.13 -5.98 0.65
CA ILE A 39 -2.57 -5.46 -0.60
C ILE A 39 -2.98 -3.98 -0.72
N ILE A 40 -1.98 -3.11 -0.73
CA ILE A 40 -2.13 -1.67 -0.93
C ILE A 40 -1.31 -1.29 -2.16
N THR A 41 -1.93 -0.59 -3.09
CA THR A 41 -1.25 -0.11 -4.31
C THR A 41 -1.29 1.41 -4.34
N PHE A 42 -0.19 2.02 -4.75
CA PHE A 42 -0.11 3.46 -4.99
C PHE A 42 0.06 3.68 -6.49
N ARG A 43 -0.59 4.72 -7.00
CA ARG A 43 -0.44 5.18 -8.37
C ARG A 43 -0.32 6.70 -8.38
N SER A 44 0.84 7.17 -8.81
CA SER A 44 1.12 8.58 -9.02
C SER A 44 0.61 9.02 -10.39
N SER A 45 0.02 10.22 -10.46
CA SER A 45 -0.30 10.91 -11.70
C SER A 45 0.00 12.40 -11.54
N LEU A 46 0.43 13.03 -12.63
CA LEU A 46 0.61 14.48 -12.68
C LEU A 46 -0.59 15.08 -13.42
N GLU A 47 -1.51 15.72 -12.70
CA GLU A 47 -2.67 16.39 -13.27
C GLU A 47 -2.54 17.91 -13.06
N GLU A 48 -2.61 18.68 -14.14
CA GLU A 48 -2.55 20.16 -14.10
C GLU A 48 -1.33 20.73 -13.33
N GLY A 49 -0.21 19.99 -13.30
CA GLY A 49 1.01 20.37 -12.59
C GLY A 49 1.01 20.03 -11.09
N VAL A 50 -0.05 19.41 -10.59
CA VAL A 50 -0.16 18.90 -9.22
C VAL A 50 0.08 17.40 -9.22
N LEU A 51 0.94 16.93 -8.31
CA LEU A 51 1.14 15.50 -8.08
C LEU A 51 -0.06 14.97 -7.29
N GLU A 52 -0.83 14.10 -7.94
CA GLU A 52 -1.89 13.33 -7.32
C GLU A 52 -1.42 11.89 -7.10
N GLU A 53 -1.63 11.38 -5.90
CA GLU A 53 -1.40 9.99 -5.55
C GLU A 53 -2.74 9.30 -5.33
N ARG A 54 -2.90 8.10 -5.88
CA ARG A 54 -4.08 7.27 -5.61
C ARG A 54 -3.65 6.02 -4.86
N MET A 55 -4.10 5.87 -3.62
CA MET A 55 -3.97 4.63 -2.84
C MET A 55 -5.21 3.79 -3.04
N VAL A 56 -5.02 2.53 -3.38
CA VAL A 56 -6.09 1.54 -3.46
C VAL A 56 -5.75 0.42 -2.50
N ILE A 57 -6.65 0.17 -1.55
CA ILE A 57 -6.60 -1.01 -0.70
C ILE A 57 -7.43 -2.08 -1.43
N LEU A 58 -6.76 -3.13 -1.91
CA LEU A 58 -7.37 -4.18 -2.72
C LEU A 58 -7.81 -5.39 -1.88
N ARG A 59 -7.11 -5.64 -0.77
CA ARG A 59 -7.37 -6.77 0.13
C ARG A 59 -6.94 -6.40 1.54
N THR A 60 -7.71 -6.83 2.53
CA THR A 60 -7.33 -6.85 3.94
C THR A 60 -7.91 -8.12 4.58
N PRO A 61 -7.41 -8.57 5.75
CA PRO A 61 -7.98 -9.72 6.45
C PRO A 61 -9.33 -9.43 7.12
N SER A 62 -9.87 -8.21 7.03
CA SER A 62 -11.15 -7.87 7.63
C SER A 62 -12.31 -8.50 6.85
N PRO A 63 -13.23 -9.24 7.51
CA PRO A 63 -14.29 -10.00 6.84
C PRO A 63 -15.35 -9.14 6.15
N SER A 64 -15.47 -7.87 6.52
CA SER A 64 -16.41 -6.91 5.95
C SER A 64 -15.72 -5.91 5.00
N PHE A 65 -14.49 -6.18 4.60
CA PHE A 65 -13.73 -5.27 3.77
C PHE A 65 -14.22 -5.28 2.31
N GLU A 66 -14.46 -4.08 1.79
CA GLU A 66 -14.67 -3.82 0.37
C GLU A 66 -13.50 -2.99 -0.18
N PRO A 67 -12.99 -3.30 -1.39
CA PRO A 67 -11.92 -2.53 -2.03
C PRO A 67 -12.23 -1.03 -2.00
N THR A 68 -11.28 -0.25 -1.48
CA THR A 68 -11.48 1.18 -1.24
C THR A 68 -10.32 1.97 -1.82
N ALA A 69 -10.63 3.08 -2.47
CA ALA A 69 -9.65 4.00 -3.03
C ALA A 69 -9.67 5.35 -2.29
N TYR A 70 -8.48 5.93 -2.14
CA TYR A 70 -8.23 7.25 -1.58
C TYR A 70 -7.35 8.01 -2.56
N ASN A 71 -7.67 9.28 -2.78
CA ASN A 71 -6.80 10.19 -3.50
C ASN A 71 -6.10 11.12 -2.50
N PHE A 72 -4.84 11.42 -2.77
CA PHE A 72 -4.04 12.41 -2.08
C PHE A 72 -3.55 13.43 -3.09
N LYS A 73 -3.67 14.70 -2.75
CA LYS A 73 -3.05 15.78 -3.52
C LYS A 73 -1.85 16.26 -2.74
N LEU A 74 -0.67 16.20 -3.34
CA LEU A 74 0.54 16.78 -2.75
C LEU A 74 0.65 18.21 -3.27
N SER A 75 0.15 19.17 -2.50
CA SER A 75 0.42 20.59 -2.73
C SER A 75 1.63 21.02 -1.91
N THR A 76 2.47 21.85 -2.51
CA THR A 76 3.49 22.62 -1.80
C THR A 76 2.99 24.06 -1.74
N GLU A 77 2.50 24.52 -0.60
CA GLU A 77 2.14 25.95 -0.48
C GLU A 77 3.40 26.82 -0.48
N ASP A 78 4.50 26.41 0.15
CA ASP A 78 5.76 27.17 0.22
C ASP A 78 7.01 26.28 0.42
N GLY A 79 7.13 25.20 -0.36
CA GLY A 79 8.38 24.42 -0.45
C GLY A 79 8.80 23.60 0.79
N SER A 80 7.96 23.45 1.82
CA SER A 80 8.33 22.72 3.05
C SER A 80 7.23 21.92 3.75
N THR A 81 5.95 22.09 3.39
CA THR A 81 4.84 21.35 4.01
C THR A 81 3.98 20.71 2.91
N HIS A 82 3.93 19.38 2.89
CA HIS A 82 2.99 18.63 2.07
C HIS A 82 1.66 18.53 2.83
N HIS A 83 0.60 19.17 2.32
CA HIS A 83 -0.75 18.91 2.83
C HIS A 83 -1.25 17.58 2.25
N MET A 84 -1.87 16.73 3.07
CA MET A 84 -2.41 15.45 2.63
C MET A 84 -3.90 15.40 2.92
N ASP A 85 -4.71 15.71 1.90
CA ASP A 85 -6.16 15.60 1.95
C ASP A 85 -6.60 14.18 1.62
N PHE A 86 -7.37 13.56 2.50
CA PHE A 86 -7.95 12.23 2.28
C PHE A 86 -9.38 12.39 1.77
N LYS A 87 -9.62 11.97 0.53
CA LYS A 87 -10.98 11.83 -0.01
C LYS A 87 -11.21 10.38 -0.41
N LYS A 88 -12.19 9.74 0.23
CA LYS A 88 -12.68 8.43 -0.20
C LYS A 88 -13.33 8.60 -1.58
N VAL A 89 -12.92 7.78 -2.52
CA VAL A 89 -13.56 7.71 -3.84
C VAL A 89 -14.74 6.74 -3.72
N GLU A 90 -15.96 7.25 -3.95
CA GLU A 90 -17.18 6.44 -4.03
C GLU A 90 -17.24 5.60 -5.32
#